data_AF-A0A485A8Y4-F1
#
_entry.id   AF-A0A485A8Y4-F1
#
_cell.length_a   1.000
_cell.length_b   1.000
_cell.length_c   1.000
_cell.angle_alpha   90.00
_cell.angle_beta   90.00
_cell.angle_gamma   90.00
#
_symmetry.space_group_name_H-M   'P 1'
#
loop_
_entity.id
_entity.type
_entity.pdbx_description
1 polymer ?
#
loop_
_entity_poly.entity_id
_entity_poly.type
_entity_poly.pdbx_seq_one_letter_code
_entity_poly.pdbx_strand_id
1 'polypeptide(L)'
;MEKSLGVKVNAFFAPDYAGIIQGMRFNKVDIAWYGNLSAMEAVDRANGQVFAQTVAADGSPGYWSVLIVNKDSPINNLNDLLAKRKELTFGNGDPNSTSGFLVPGYYVFAKNKRLRQRLQTHG
;
A
#
# COMPACT_ATOMS: atom_id res chain seq x y z
N MET A 1 8.43 23.36 -5.85
CA MET A 1 9.24 22.37 -6.60
C MET A 1 9.89 23.01 -7.82
N GLU A 2 9.13 23.59 -8.76
CA GLU A 2 9.67 24.28 -9.96
C GLU A 2 10.78 25.29 -9.64
N LYS A 3 10.54 26.23 -8.72
CA LYS A 3 11.53 27.25 -8.33
C LYS A 3 12.87 26.65 -7.86
N SER A 4 12.83 25.52 -7.16
CA SER A 4 14.03 24.87 -6.62
C SER A 4 14.78 24.06 -7.68
N LEU A 5 14.06 23.51 -8.66
CA LEU A 5 14.64 22.68 -9.74
C LEU A 5 15.03 23.49 -10.98
N GLY A 6 14.50 24.70 -11.15
CA GLY A 6 14.74 25.52 -12.34
C GLY A 6 14.11 25.00 -13.62
N VAL A 7 13.20 24.03 -13.53
CA VAL A 7 12.47 23.41 -14.65
C VAL A 7 10.97 23.44 -14.40
N LYS A 8 10.18 23.37 -15.49
CA LYS A 8 8.73 23.23 -15.41
C LYS A 8 8.35 21.87 -14.80
N VAL A 9 7.42 21.85 -13.87
CA VAL A 9 6.90 20.66 -13.20
C VAL A 9 5.39 20.63 -13.41
N ASN A 10 4.90 19.60 -14.10
CA ASN A 10 3.47 19.41 -14.32
C ASN A 10 2.93 18.38 -13.31
N ALA A 11 1.81 18.69 -12.66
CA ALA A 11 1.12 17.71 -11.84
C ALA A 11 0.37 16.70 -12.71
N PHE A 12 0.43 15.44 -12.33
CA PHE A 12 -0.34 14.35 -12.95
C PHE A 12 -1.14 13.65 -11.84
N PHE A 13 -2.43 13.41 -12.11
CA PHE A 13 -3.34 12.80 -11.14
C PHE A 13 -3.96 11.53 -11.73
N ALA A 14 -3.97 10.48 -10.94
CA ALA A 14 -4.67 9.24 -11.22
C ALA A 14 -5.40 8.77 -9.94
N PRO A 15 -6.47 7.98 -10.07
CA PRO A 15 -7.25 7.54 -8.90
C PRO A 15 -6.48 6.54 -8.01
N ASP A 16 -5.47 5.87 -8.54
CA ASP A 16 -4.74 4.80 -7.88
C ASP A 16 -3.27 4.71 -8.32
N TYR A 17 -2.50 3.85 -7.64
CA TYR A 17 -1.09 3.61 -7.96
C TYR A 17 -0.90 3.03 -9.37
N ALA A 18 -1.81 2.16 -9.82
CA ALA A 18 -1.70 1.52 -11.13
C ALA A 18 -1.77 2.57 -12.25
N GLY A 19 -2.63 3.58 -12.12
CA GLY A 19 -2.72 4.70 -13.04
C GLY A 19 -1.45 5.54 -13.10
N ILE A 20 -0.79 5.80 -11.97
CA ILE A 20 0.51 6.49 -11.97
C ILE A 20 1.59 5.61 -12.63
N ILE A 21 1.62 4.31 -12.34
CA ILE A 21 2.57 3.36 -12.95
C ILE A 21 2.35 3.26 -14.47
N GLN A 22 1.11 3.23 -14.94
CA GLN A 22 0.81 3.30 -16.38
C GLN A 22 1.23 4.66 -16.96
N GLY A 23 1.03 5.75 -16.23
CA GLY A 23 1.54 7.07 -16.59
C GLY A 23 3.05 7.07 -16.81
N MET A 24 3.81 6.46 -15.90
CA MET A 24 5.26 6.27 -16.07
C MET A 24 5.58 5.43 -17.31
N ARG A 25 4.91 4.29 -17.48
CA ARG A 25 5.13 3.36 -18.59
C ARG A 25 5.00 4.03 -19.97
N PHE A 26 4.13 5.03 -20.09
CA PHE A 26 3.88 5.77 -21.32
C PHE A 26 4.50 7.18 -21.34
N ASN A 27 5.52 7.42 -20.51
CA ASN A 27 6.27 8.68 -20.43
C ASN A 27 5.38 9.91 -20.16
N LYS A 28 4.33 9.74 -19.34
CA LYS A 28 3.47 10.82 -18.83
C LYS A 28 3.84 11.26 -17.42
N VAL A 29 4.58 10.42 -16.70
CA VAL A 29 5.07 10.68 -15.34
C VAL A 29 6.56 10.34 -15.31
N ASP A 30 7.39 11.31 -14.95
CA ASP A 30 8.84 11.11 -14.86
C ASP A 30 9.29 10.67 -13.46
N ILE A 31 8.59 11.15 -12.42
CA ILE A 31 8.92 10.91 -11.01
C ILE A 31 7.62 10.68 -10.24
N ALA A 32 7.60 9.65 -9.40
CA ALA A 32 6.52 9.35 -8.47
C ALA A 32 7.08 8.87 -7.12
N TRP A 33 6.36 9.14 -6.04
CA TRP A 33 6.68 8.62 -4.71
C TRP A 33 5.80 7.41 -4.42
N TYR A 34 6.46 6.27 -4.19
CA TYR A 34 5.80 4.99 -3.98
C TYR A 34 6.15 4.37 -2.63
N GLY A 35 5.25 3.49 -2.16
CA GLY A 35 5.60 2.47 -1.19
C GLY A 35 6.30 1.30 -1.87
N ASN A 36 6.85 0.37 -1.09
CA ASN A 36 7.71 -0.71 -1.61
C ASN A 36 7.06 -1.55 -2.72
N LEU A 37 5.82 -2.01 -2.55
CA LEU A 37 5.11 -2.80 -3.57
C LEU A 37 4.91 -2.00 -4.86
N SER A 38 4.35 -0.78 -4.80
CA SER A 38 4.16 0.03 -6.00
C SER A 38 5.48 0.44 -6.67
N ALA A 39 6.57 0.59 -5.90
CA ALA A 39 7.91 0.81 -6.45
C ALA A 39 8.42 -0.42 -7.22
N MET A 40 8.25 -1.62 -6.69
CA MET A 40 8.59 -2.87 -7.40
C MET A 40 7.79 -2.99 -8.70
N GLU A 41 6.48 -2.73 -8.65
CA GLU A 41 5.62 -2.76 -9.85
C GLU A 41 6.04 -1.69 -10.89
N ALA A 42 6.48 -0.51 -10.46
CA ALA A 42 7.00 0.52 -11.36
C ALA A 42 8.33 0.10 -12.02
N VAL A 43 9.23 -0.55 -11.28
CA VAL A 43 10.48 -1.11 -11.83
C VAL A 43 10.14 -2.18 -12.88
N ASP A 44 9.32 -3.16 -12.50
CA ASP A 44 9.04 -4.34 -13.33
C ASP A 44 8.19 -4.02 -14.57
N ARG A 45 7.29 -3.03 -14.50
CA ARG A 45 6.30 -2.77 -15.56
C ARG A 45 6.46 -1.45 -16.30
N ALA A 46 7.20 -0.50 -15.73
CA ALA A 46 7.37 0.83 -16.28
C ALA A 46 8.85 1.23 -16.46
N ASN A 47 9.78 0.28 -16.31
CA ASN A 47 11.23 0.51 -16.36
C ASN A 47 11.69 1.63 -15.41
N GLY A 48 10.98 1.80 -14.28
CA GLY A 48 11.35 2.75 -13.26
C GLY A 48 12.66 2.34 -12.56
N GLN A 49 13.30 3.30 -11.90
CA GLN A 49 14.44 3.05 -11.03
C GLN A 49 14.20 3.71 -9.68
N VAL A 50 14.39 2.94 -8.60
CA VAL A 50 14.42 3.50 -7.25
C VAL A 50 15.78 4.17 -7.04
N PHE A 51 15.77 5.49 -6.84
CA PHE A 51 16.99 6.29 -6.65
C PHE A 51 17.07 6.99 -5.30
N ALA A 52 15.97 7.04 -4.55
CA ALA A 52 15.90 7.67 -3.24
C ALA A 52 14.86 6.96 -2.36
N GLN A 53 15.11 6.99 -1.05
CA GLN A 53 14.18 6.51 -0.02
C GLN A 53 14.10 7.56 1.09
N THR A 54 12.89 7.81 1.58
CA THR A 54 12.71 8.61 2.79
C THR A 54 12.98 7.77 4.03
N VAL A 55 13.77 8.31 4.95
CA VAL A 55 14.02 7.73 6.26
C VAL A 55 13.55 8.69 7.34
N ALA A 56 13.20 8.16 8.52
CA ALA A 56 12.92 9.00 9.67
C ALA A 56 14.17 9.81 10.06
N ALA A 57 13.97 10.97 10.67
CA ALA A 57 15.08 11.85 11.06
C ALA A 57 16.07 11.19 12.03
N ASP A 58 15.60 10.20 12.81
CA ASP A 58 16.40 9.40 13.74
C ASP A 58 17.03 8.15 13.08
N GLY A 59 16.86 7.97 11.78
CA GLY A 59 17.38 6.82 11.04
C GLY A 59 16.60 5.52 11.26
N SER A 60 15.48 5.55 11.98
CA SER A 60 14.67 4.35 12.18
C SER A 60 14.11 3.81 10.86
N PRO A 61 14.05 2.47 10.69
CA PRO A 61 13.61 1.84 9.46
C PRO A 61 12.09 1.93 9.30
N GLY A 62 11.62 3.09 8.83
CA GLY A 62 10.32 3.28 8.21
C GLY A 62 9.09 3.11 9.11
N TYR A 63 7.95 2.87 8.46
CA TYR A 63 6.62 2.81 9.07
C TYR A 63 6.13 1.36 9.19
N TRP A 64 5.12 1.14 10.03
CA TRP A 64 4.55 -0.19 10.29
C TRP A 64 3.19 -0.37 9.61
N SER A 65 2.96 -1.55 9.06
CA SER A 65 1.61 -2.01 8.73
C SER A 65 0.89 -2.41 10.02
N VAL A 66 -0.29 -1.85 10.25
CA VAL A 66 -1.09 -2.08 11.45
C VAL A 66 -2.50 -2.51 11.06
N LEU A 67 -3.12 -3.33 11.91
CA LEU A 67 -4.55 -3.60 11.85
C LEU A 67 -5.25 -2.65 12.80
N ILE A 68 -6.26 -1.94 12.31
CA ILE A 68 -7.02 -0.97 13.09
C ILE A 68 -8.44 -1.50 13.23
N VAL A 69 -8.98 -1.41 14.44
CA VAL A 69 -10.37 -1.74 14.76
C VAL A 69 -11.01 -0.54 15.44
N ASN A 70 -12.35 -0.52 15.47
CA ASN A 70 -13.07 0.47 16.26
C ASN A 70 -12.67 0.36 17.74
N LYS A 71 -12.60 1.49 18.46
CA LYS A 71 -12.19 1.52 19.88
C LYS A 71 -13.03 0.62 20.78
N ASP A 72 -14.31 0.43 20.44
CA ASP A 72 -15.27 -0.37 21.21
C ASP A 72 -15.32 -1.83 20.70
N SER A 73 -14.42 -2.20 19.78
CA SER A 73 -14.32 -3.56 19.26
C SER A 73 -13.76 -4.51 20.33
N PRO A 74 -14.31 -5.72 20.46
CA PRO A 74 -13.76 -6.75 21.36
C PRO A 74 -12.49 -7.43 20.81
N ILE A 75 -11.93 -6.97 19.68
CA ILE A 75 -10.74 -7.55 19.04
C ILE A 75 -9.50 -6.88 19.61
N ASN A 76 -8.65 -7.65 20.30
CA ASN A 76 -7.41 -7.14 20.88
C ASN A 76 -6.16 -7.68 20.19
N ASN A 77 -6.30 -8.73 19.39
CA ASN A 77 -5.19 -9.37 18.71
C ASN A 77 -5.65 -10.09 17.43
N LEU A 78 -4.69 -10.63 16.69
CA LEU A 78 -4.96 -11.34 15.44
C LEU A 78 -5.79 -12.63 15.63
N ASN A 79 -5.61 -13.35 16.73
CA ASN A 79 -6.38 -14.57 17.00
C ASN A 79 -7.85 -14.24 17.22
N ASP A 80 -8.17 -13.17 17.94
CA ASP A 80 -9.55 -12.70 18.13
C ASP A 80 -10.21 -12.39 16.78
N LEU A 81 -9.51 -11.65 15.92
CA LEU A 81 -9.96 -11.32 14.57
C LEU A 81 -10.22 -12.58 13.75
N LEU A 82 -9.27 -13.53 13.75
CA LEU A 82 -9.40 -14.77 12.98
C LEU A 82 -10.51 -15.68 13.53
N ALA A 83 -10.74 -15.69 14.85
CA ALA A 83 -11.82 -16.43 15.47
C ALA A 83 -13.20 -15.87 15.04
N LYS A 84 -13.35 -14.54 15.05
CA LYS A 84 -14.58 -13.83 14.68
C LYS A 84 -14.70 -13.49 13.19
N ARG A 85 -13.80 -14.00 12.34
CA ARG A 85 -13.70 -13.61 10.91
C ARG A 85 -14.98 -13.72 10.07
N LYS A 86 -15.97 -14.50 10.51
CA LYS A 86 -17.25 -14.62 9.78
C LYS A 86 -18.19 -13.44 10.03
N GLU A 87 -17.94 -12.68 11.09
CA GLU A 87 -18.77 -11.57 11.57
C GLU A 87 -18.14 -10.20 11.22
N LEU A 88 -16.97 -10.20 10.59
CA LEU A 88 -16.17 -9.01 10.36
C LEU A 88 -16.02 -8.72 8.87
N THR A 89 -16.03 -7.44 8.53
CA THR A 89 -15.62 -6.97 7.21
C THR A 89 -14.17 -6.49 7.25
N PHE A 90 -13.33 -7.01 6.36
CA PHE A 90 -11.93 -6.61 6.25
C PHE A 90 -11.75 -5.57 5.14
N GLY A 91 -11.38 -4.35 5.54
CA GLY A 91 -11.00 -3.28 4.63
C GLY A 91 -9.54 -3.45 4.21
N ASN A 92 -9.31 -3.59 2.89
CA ASN A 92 -7.99 -3.49 2.31
C ASN A 92 -7.78 -2.09 1.71
N GLY A 93 -6.53 -1.65 1.68
CA GLY A 93 -6.11 -0.55 0.82
C GLY A 93 -5.98 -0.99 -0.65
N ASP A 94 -5.45 -0.07 -1.45
CA ASP A 94 -5.13 -0.31 -2.86
C ASP A 94 -4.33 -1.61 -3.08
N PRO A 95 -4.58 -2.42 -4.12
CA PRO A 95 -3.83 -3.64 -4.41
C PRO A 95 -2.31 -3.48 -4.51
N ASN A 96 -1.81 -2.30 -4.92
CA ASN A 96 -0.38 -1.97 -4.98
C ASN A 96 0.14 -1.35 -3.67
N SER A 97 -0.69 -1.28 -2.63
CA SER A 97 -0.27 -0.81 -1.31
C SER A 97 0.52 -1.86 -0.56
N THR A 98 1.65 -1.44 0.03
CA THR A 98 2.47 -2.33 0.86
C THR A 98 1.76 -2.64 2.18
N SER A 99 1.53 -1.64 3.03
CA SER A 99 0.91 -1.84 4.34
C SER A 99 -0.59 -2.12 4.29
N GLY A 100 -1.29 -1.61 3.28
CA GLY A 100 -2.74 -1.72 3.18
C GLY A 100 -3.21 -3.00 2.48
N PHE A 101 -2.34 -3.71 1.76
CA PHE A 101 -2.74 -4.87 0.96
C PHE A 101 -1.73 -6.02 1.01
N LEU A 102 -0.45 -5.77 0.69
CA LEU A 102 0.57 -6.83 0.64
C LEU A 102 0.81 -7.46 2.01
N VAL A 103 1.14 -6.63 3.00
CA VAL A 103 1.51 -7.07 4.35
C VAL A 103 0.36 -7.80 5.05
N PRO A 104 -0.87 -7.26 5.15
CA PRO A 104 -1.99 -8.01 5.71
C PRO A 104 -2.31 -9.26 4.85
N GLY A 105 -2.19 -9.13 3.53
CA GLY A 105 -2.32 -10.26 2.60
C GLY A 105 -1.45 -11.46 2.95
N TYR A 106 -0.21 -11.24 3.36
CA TYR A 106 0.68 -12.29 3.80
C TYR A 106 0.46 -12.68 5.27
N TYR A 107 0.57 -11.72 6.20
CA TYR A 107 0.64 -12.01 7.63
C TYR A 107 -0.71 -12.37 8.27
N VAL A 108 -1.83 -11.87 7.75
CA VAL A 108 -3.18 -12.24 8.23
C VAL A 108 -3.67 -13.48 7.51
N PHE A 109 -3.47 -13.56 6.19
CA PHE A 109 -4.12 -14.59 5.37
C PHE A 109 -3.20 -15.75 5.00
N ALA A 110 -2.19 -15.51 4.16
CA ALA A 110 -1.36 -16.58 3.61
C ALA A 110 -0.65 -17.39 4.72
N LYS A 111 -0.01 -16.71 5.67
CA LYS A 111 0.71 -17.32 6.79
C LYS A 111 -0.21 -18.16 7.70
N ASN A 112 -1.48 -17.76 7.85
CA ASN A 112 -2.48 -18.46 8.68
C ASN A 112 -3.35 -19.43 7.88
N LYS A 113 -3.02 -19.70 6.60
CA LYS A 113 -3.78 -20.59 5.71
C LYS A 113 -5.26 -20.18 5.61
N ARG A 114 -5.53 -18.88 5.51
CA ARG A 114 -6.88 -18.30 5.35
C ARG A 114 -7.01 -17.65 3.98
N LEU A 115 -8.21 -17.73 3.40
CA LEU A 115 -8.56 -17.01 2.18
C LEU A 115 -9.01 -15.58 2.52
N ARG A 116 -8.58 -14.59 1.72
CA ARG A 116 -8.98 -13.17 1.87
C ARG A 116 -10.49 -12.95 1.74
N GLN A 117 -11.16 -13.72 0.88
CA GLN A 117 -12.57 -13.50 0.50
C GLN A 117 -13.61 -13.75 1.62
N ARG A 118 -13.24 -14.35 2.76
CA ARG A 118 -14.22 -14.70 3.82
C ARG A 118 -14.44 -13.64 4.91
N LEU A 119 -13.90 -12.44 4.74
CA LEU A 119 -14.19 -11.26 5.56
C LEU A 119 -14.95 -10.19 4.75
N GLN A 120 -15.71 -10.58 3.74
CA GLN A 120 -16.61 -9.68 3.01
C GLN A 120 -17.93 -10.42 2.82
N THR A 121 -18.75 -10.45 3.87
CA THR A 121 -20.17 -10.73 3.67
C THR A 121 -20.81 -9.46 3.14
N HIS A 122 -21.54 -9.62 2.04
CA HIS A 122 -22.22 -8.58 1.29
C HIS A 122 -23.06 -7.70 2.23
N GLY A 123 -22.87 -6.40 2.12
CA GLY A 123 -23.86 -5.38 2.43
C GLY A 123 -24.16 -4.61 1.15
#